data_AF-A0A7S1SJX7-F1
#
_entry.id   AF-A0A7S1SJX7-F1
#
_cell.length_a   1.000
_cell.length_b   1.000
_cell.length_c   1.000
_cell.angle_alpha   90.00
_cell.angle_beta   90.00
_cell.angle_gamma   90.00
#
_symmetry.space_group_name_H-M   'P 1'
#
loop_
_entity.id
_entity.type
_entity.pdbx_description
1 polymer ?
#
loop_
_entity_poly.entity_id
_entity_poly.type
_entity_poly.pdbx_seq_one_letter_code
_entity_poly.pdbx_strand_id
1 'polypeptide(L)'
;LVERLHLDFVRAGAKFDAGAQKRYAAIMGRLAELTTTFSQNVLGDETAFTLLLSHSDLSGCPPDLVAAARQAAAERDMAADDHVITLSRSLVEPFLTFSDRRDLRERAWRAWTKRGELDPQRDNHPIMREILKLRAEQAGMHGYASFADYQTADTMAQRPARVMELLENVWGKAKVSANAERQALEEFVASHAAEGDEAVDIQPWDWRYYAEKVRQSRYNFDEVELKPYLSLEA
;
A
#
# COMPACT_ATOMS: atom_id res chain seq x y z
N LEU A 1 35.90 -1.76 -5.65
CA LEU A 1 35.83 -1.44 -4.19
C LEU A 1 36.27 -0.01 -3.89
N VAL A 2 37.45 0.43 -4.33
CA VAL A 2 37.97 1.80 -4.05
C VAL A 2 37.02 2.90 -4.54
N GLU A 3 36.52 2.81 -5.78
CA GLU A 3 35.57 3.78 -6.35
C GLU A 3 34.27 3.88 -5.53
N ARG A 4 33.76 2.72 -5.08
CA ARG A 4 32.57 2.61 -4.23
C ARG A 4 32.77 3.33 -2.90
N LEU A 5 33.85 2.99 -2.17
CA LEU A 5 34.15 3.63 -0.90
C LEU A 5 34.31 5.15 -1.05
N HIS A 6 35.09 5.59 -2.04
CA HIS A 6 35.26 7.02 -2.31
C HIS A 6 33.90 7.71 -2.57
N LEU A 7 33.03 7.11 -3.39
CA LEU A 7 31.69 7.63 -3.64
C LEU A 7 30.85 7.71 -2.35
N ASP A 8 30.87 6.67 -1.53
CA ASP A 8 30.12 6.63 -0.27
C ASP A 8 30.57 7.76 0.67
N PHE A 9 31.89 8.00 0.80
CA PHE A 9 32.43 9.13 1.58
C PHE A 9 31.99 10.49 1.01
N VAL A 10 32.05 10.66 -0.32
CA VAL A 10 31.61 11.90 -0.97
C VAL A 10 30.12 12.15 -0.73
N ARG A 11 29.28 11.12 -0.82
CA ARG A 11 27.84 11.16 -0.55
C ARG A 11 27.52 11.31 0.95
N ALA A 12 28.43 10.92 1.83
CA ALA A 12 28.34 11.20 3.26
C ALA A 12 28.79 12.63 3.63
N GLY A 13 29.23 13.43 2.64
CA GLY A 13 29.62 14.82 2.85
C GLY A 13 31.12 15.03 3.14
N ALA A 14 31.99 14.06 2.83
CA ALA A 14 33.44 14.19 3.08
C ALA A 14 34.10 15.39 2.37
N LYS A 15 33.48 15.92 1.31
CA LYS A 15 33.95 17.11 0.56
C LYS A 15 33.41 18.44 1.12
N PHE A 16 32.53 18.41 2.11
CA PHE A 16 31.95 19.61 2.70
C PHE A 16 32.92 20.26 3.69
N ASP A 17 32.85 21.58 3.81
CA ASP A 17 33.48 22.29 4.92
C ASP A 17 32.83 21.94 6.28
N ALA A 18 33.45 22.34 7.38
CA ALA A 18 32.97 22.00 8.72
C ALA A 18 31.53 22.49 9.00
N GLY A 19 31.12 23.63 8.43
CA GLY A 19 29.77 24.17 8.60
C GLY A 19 28.73 23.34 7.84
N ALA A 20 29.01 23.04 6.58
CA ALA A 20 28.17 22.19 5.75
C ALA A 20 28.11 20.75 6.28
N GLN A 21 29.21 20.18 6.81
CA GLN A 21 29.18 18.87 7.48
C GLN A 21 28.24 18.87 8.70
N LYS A 22 28.29 19.91 9.53
CA LYS A 22 27.38 20.04 10.69
C LYS A 22 25.92 20.13 10.26
N ARG A 23 25.62 20.90 9.21
CA ARG A 23 24.25 21.00 8.67
C ARG A 23 23.79 19.66 8.08
N TYR A 24 24.65 19.00 7.30
CA TYR A 24 24.35 17.70 6.70
C TYR A 24 24.04 16.64 7.76
N ALA A 25 24.85 16.57 8.82
CA ALA A 25 24.61 15.66 9.94
C ALA A 25 23.25 15.92 10.62
N ALA A 26 22.88 17.19 10.82
CA ALA A 26 21.57 17.55 11.38
C ALA A 26 20.41 17.15 10.45
N ILE A 27 20.55 17.34 9.13
CA ILE A 27 19.55 16.89 8.14
C ILE A 27 19.38 15.37 8.20
N MET A 28 20.47 14.62 8.19
CA MET A 28 20.44 13.16 8.21
C MET A 28 19.82 12.62 9.51
N GLY A 29 20.17 13.19 10.66
CA GLY A 29 19.55 12.85 11.94
C GLY A 29 18.04 13.09 11.93
N ARG A 30 17.61 14.28 11.45
CA ARG A 30 16.20 14.62 11.37
C ARG A 30 15.43 13.74 10.38
N LEU A 31 16.02 13.40 9.22
CA LEU A 31 15.41 12.47 8.26
C LEU A 31 15.24 11.07 8.85
N ALA A 32 16.19 10.58 9.65
CA ALA A 32 16.10 9.29 10.32
C ALA A 32 14.96 9.27 11.36
N GLU A 33 14.85 10.32 12.17
CA GLU A 33 13.72 10.50 13.10
C GLU A 33 12.38 10.50 12.36
N LEU A 34 12.23 11.37 11.35
CA LEU A 34 10.98 11.52 10.59
C LEU A 34 10.56 10.23 9.87
N THR A 35 11.51 9.48 9.30
CA THR A 35 11.20 8.21 8.62
C THR A 35 10.75 7.14 9.60
N THR A 36 11.34 7.13 10.80
CA THR A 36 10.92 6.24 11.89
C THR A 36 9.51 6.59 12.36
N THR A 37 9.26 7.87 12.65
CA THR A 37 7.92 8.35 13.05
C THR A 37 6.86 8.09 11.98
N PHE A 38 7.18 8.34 10.70
CA PHE A 38 6.26 8.05 9.58
C PHE A 38 5.79 6.59 9.60
N SER A 39 6.75 5.65 9.74
CA SER A 39 6.47 4.22 9.72
C SER A 39 5.68 3.78 10.97
N GLN A 40 6.02 4.32 12.13
CA GLN A 40 5.29 4.07 13.39
C GLN A 40 3.85 4.60 13.33
N ASN A 41 3.62 5.77 12.71
CA ASN A 41 2.28 6.32 12.53
C ASN A 41 1.39 5.43 11.65
N VAL A 42 1.93 4.94 10.53
CA VAL A 42 1.23 3.98 9.66
C VAL A 42 0.88 2.70 10.43
N LEU A 43 1.84 2.12 11.14
CA LEU A 43 1.60 0.93 11.96
C LEU A 43 0.59 1.18 13.09
N GLY A 44 0.65 2.35 13.72
CA GLY A 44 -0.32 2.76 14.73
C GLY A 44 -1.74 2.78 14.19
N ASP A 45 -1.95 3.36 13.00
CA ASP A 45 -3.24 3.33 12.31
C ASP A 45 -3.67 1.91 11.91
N GLU A 46 -2.72 1.05 11.48
CA GLU A 46 -3.02 -0.35 11.15
C GLU A 46 -3.54 -1.15 12.33
N THR A 47 -2.91 -0.96 13.49
CA THR A 47 -3.20 -1.72 14.72
C THR A 47 -4.46 -1.21 15.43
N ALA A 48 -4.66 0.11 15.45
CA ALA A 48 -5.75 0.77 16.17
C ALA A 48 -7.11 0.64 15.45
N PHE A 49 -7.11 0.60 14.12
CA PHE A 49 -8.35 0.43 13.38
C PHE A 49 -8.94 -0.97 13.61
N THR A 50 -10.23 -1.00 13.95
CA THR A 50 -11.02 -2.23 14.06
C THR A 50 -12.32 -2.08 13.28
N LEU A 51 -12.59 -3.03 12.40
CA LEU A 51 -13.91 -3.22 11.80
C LEU A 51 -14.52 -4.47 12.42
N LEU A 52 -15.34 -4.28 13.44
CA LEU A 52 -16.09 -5.35 14.08
C LEU A 52 -17.19 -5.86 13.14
N LEU A 53 -17.22 -7.17 12.95
CA LEU A 53 -18.15 -7.89 12.11
C LEU A 53 -19.07 -8.77 12.97
N SER A 54 -20.36 -8.71 12.69
CA SER A 54 -21.35 -9.69 13.14
C SER A 54 -21.31 -10.93 12.26
N HIS A 55 -21.96 -12.02 12.69
CA HIS A 55 -22.01 -13.27 11.91
C HIS A 55 -22.60 -13.07 10.49
N SER A 56 -23.60 -12.19 10.35
CA SER A 56 -24.19 -11.85 9.05
C SER A 56 -23.27 -11.04 8.13
N ASP A 57 -22.19 -10.45 8.66
CA ASP A 57 -21.25 -9.65 7.88
C ASP A 57 -20.17 -10.50 7.20
N LEU A 58 -20.11 -11.81 7.51
CA LEU A 58 -19.10 -12.75 7.02
C LEU A 58 -19.47 -13.42 5.68
N SER A 59 -20.55 -12.99 5.01
CA SER A 59 -20.93 -13.53 3.71
C SER A 59 -19.80 -13.38 2.69
N GLY A 60 -19.52 -14.48 1.98
CA GLY A 60 -18.47 -14.56 0.96
C GLY A 60 -17.06 -14.76 1.52
N CYS A 61 -16.82 -14.48 2.81
CA CYS A 61 -15.50 -14.63 3.43
C CYS A 61 -15.08 -16.11 3.53
N PRO A 62 -13.89 -16.51 3.04
CA PRO A 62 -13.39 -17.87 3.18
C PRO A 62 -13.15 -18.26 4.65
N PRO A 63 -13.22 -19.55 5.01
CA PRO A 63 -13.02 -20.02 6.39
C PRO A 63 -11.74 -19.51 7.05
N ASP A 64 -10.63 -19.45 6.31
CA ASP A 64 -9.36 -18.95 6.84
C ASP A 64 -9.40 -17.47 7.21
N LEU A 65 -10.12 -16.66 6.41
CA LEU A 65 -10.30 -15.24 6.70
C LEU A 65 -11.17 -15.06 7.94
N VAL A 66 -12.23 -15.87 8.08
CA VAL A 66 -13.08 -15.89 9.28
C VAL A 66 -12.25 -16.26 10.52
N ALA A 67 -11.44 -17.31 10.42
CA ALA A 67 -10.55 -17.74 11.51
C ALA A 67 -9.53 -16.66 11.89
N ALA A 68 -8.90 -16.02 10.90
CA ALA A 68 -7.96 -14.93 11.12
C ALA A 68 -8.65 -13.70 11.75
N ALA A 69 -9.87 -13.37 11.34
CA ALA A 69 -10.64 -12.27 11.91
C ALA A 69 -11.04 -12.54 13.35
N ARG A 70 -11.38 -13.80 13.69
CA ARG A 70 -11.64 -14.23 15.06
C ARG A 70 -10.38 -14.15 15.93
N GLN A 71 -9.24 -14.59 15.41
CA GLN A 71 -7.95 -14.47 16.10
C GLN A 71 -7.60 -13.00 16.36
N ALA A 72 -7.81 -12.12 15.39
CA ALA A 72 -7.57 -10.68 15.55
C ALA A 72 -8.48 -10.02 16.61
N ALA A 73 -9.70 -10.54 16.79
CA ALA A 73 -10.60 -10.13 17.87
C ALA A 73 -10.12 -10.63 19.23
N ALA A 74 -9.66 -11.89 19.32
CA ALA A 74 -9.10 -12.47 20.54
C ALA A 74 -7.84 -11.74 21.01
N GLU A 75 -6.95 -11.34 20.10
CA GLU A 75 -5.76 -10.52 20.39
C GLU A 75 -6.09 -9.12 20.93
N ARG A 76 -7.36 -8.71 20.86
CA ARG A 76 -7.90 -7.43 21.34
C ARG A 76 -8.82 -7.61 22.53
N ASP A 77 -8.78 -8.77 23.19
CA ASP A 77 -9.59 -9.12 24.36
C ASP A 77 -11.10 -8.98 24.12
N MET A 78 -11.55 -9.21 22.89
CA MET A 78 -12.97 -9.18 22.50
C MET A 78 -13.66 -10.52 22.75
N ALA A 79 -14.98 -10.59 22.59
CA ALA A 79 -15.73 -11.81 22.86
C ALA A 79 -15.36 -12.94 21.88
N ALA A 80 -15.51 -14.19 22.32
CA ALA A 80 -15.06 -15.36 21.55
C ALA A 80 -15.74 -15.51 20.18
N ASP A 81 -16.90 -14.89 19.96
CA ASP A 81 -17.64 -14.92 18.70
C ASP A 81 -17.50 -13.62 17.88
N ASP A 82 -16.72 -12.66 18.37
CA ASP A 82 -16.40 -11.43 17.64
C ASP A 82 -15.39 -11.71 16.53
N HIS A 83 -15.55 -10.99 15.42
CA HIS A 83 -14.66 -11.06 14.26
C HIS A 83 -14.21 -9.64 13.92
N VAL A 84 -12.91 -9.44 13.78
CA VAL A 84 -12.34 -8.11 13.50
C VAL A 84 -11.50 -8.14 12.24
N ILE A 85 -11.81 -7.22 11.33
CA ILE A 85 -10.91 -6.87 10.22
C ILE A 85 -10.06 -5.68 10.65
N THR A 86 -8.74 -5.85 10.63
CA THR A 86 -7.76 -4.78 10.83
C THR A 86 -7.27 -4.30 9.47
N LEU A 87 -6.37 -3.30 9.44
CA LEU A 87 -5.78 -2.82 8.19
C LEU A 87 -4.46 -3.54 7.84
N SER A 88 -4.13 -4.62 8.54
CA SER A 88 -3.02 -5.49 8.13
C SER A 88 -3.36 -6.12 6.77
N ARG A 89 -2.35 -6.22 5.90
CA ARG A 89 -2.55 -6.67 4.51
C ARG A 89 -3.18 -8.08 4.45
N SER A 90 -2.85 -8.94 5.41
CA SER A 90 -3.36 -10.31 5.52
C SER A 90 -4.85 -10.41 5.87
N LEU A 91 -5.46 -9.35 6.42
CA LEU A 91 -6.90 -9.32 6.72
C LEU A 91 -7.66 -8.45 5.73
N VAL A 92 -7.20 -7.21 5.50
CA VAL A 92 -7.96 -6.24 4.70
C VAL A 92 -8.01 -6.62 3.23
N GLU A 93 -6.94 -7.16 2.63
CA GLU A 93 -6.98 -7.52 1.22
C GLU A 93 -7.92 -8.68 0.94
N PRO A 94 -7.85 -9.83 1.65
CA PRO A 94 -8.83 -10.89 1.45
C PRO A 94 -10.27 -10.43 1.76
N PHE A 95 -10.46 -9.56 2.75
CA PHE A 95 -11.79 -9.01 3.02
C PHE A 95 -12.34 -8.19 1.84
N LEU A 96 -11.51 -7.33 1.23
CA LEU A 96 -11.88 -6.58 0.02
C LEU A 96 -12.08 -7.48 -1.20
N THR A 97 -11.43 -8.64 -1.25
CA THR A 97 -11.56 -9.62 -2.35
C THR A 97 -12.83 -10.46 -2.21
N PHE A 98 -13.19 -10.89 -1.01
CA PHE A 98 -14.19 -11.96 -0.85
C PHE A 98 -15.50 -11.54 -0.16
N SER A 99 -15.49 -10.50 0.69
CA SER A 99 -16.70 -10.12 1.42
C SER A 99 -17.78 -9.64 0.46
N ASP A 100 -19.00 -10.17 0.57
CA ASP A 100 -20.15 -9.70 -0.22
C ASP A 100 -20.67 -8.33 0.27
N ARG A 101 -20.26 -7.88 1.46
CA ARG A 101 -20.72 -6.64 2.08
C ARG A 101 -20.00 -5.41 1.54
N ARG A 102 -20.54 -4.84 0.45
CA ARG A 102 -20.00 -3.66 -0.22
C ARG A 102 -19.78 -2.45 0.71
N ASP A 103 -20.73 -2.19 1.60
CA ASP A 103 -20.65 -1.12 2.59
C ASP A 103 -19.46 -1.29 3.55
N LEU A 104 -19.17 -2.53 3.94
CA LEU A 104 -18.05 -2.84 4.81
C LEU A 104 -16.72 -2.83 4.04
N ARG A 105 -16.71 -3.29 2.78
CA ARG A 105 -15.54 -3.14 1.89
C ARG A 105 -15.17 -1.67 1.72
N GLU A 106 -16.16 -0.79 1.50
CA GLU A 106 -15.93 0.65 1.41
C GLU A 106 -15.28 1.20 2.69
N ARG A 107 -15.84 0.89 3.87
CA ARG A 107 -15.30 1.32 5.16
C ARG A 107 -13.86 0.86 5.35
N ALA A 108 -13.58 -0.42 5.08
CA ALA A 108 -12.24 -1.00 5.18
C ALA A 108 -11.26 -0.34 4.21
N TRP A 109 -11.64 -0.19 2.94
CA TRP A 109 -10.80 0.42 1.90
C TRP A 109 -10.46 1.87 2.23
N ARG A 110 -11.46 2.68 2.61
CA ARG A 110 -11.25 4.09 2.98
C ARG A 110 -10.27 4.21 4.13
N ALA A 111 -10.40 3.39 5.17
CA ALA A 111 -9.45 3.37 6.27
C ALA A 111 -8.06 2.92 5.83
N TRP A 112 -7.97 1.88 4.99
CA TRP A 112 -6.70 1.33 4.51
C TRP A 112 -5.88 2.30 3.67
N THR A 113 -6.53 3.05 2.78
CA THR A 113 -5.88 4.07 1.94
C THR A 113 -5.50 5.33 2.70
N LYS A 114 -6.03 5.50 3.91
CA LYS A 114 -5.83 6.66 4.78
C LYS A 114 -4.93 6.36 5.98
N ARG A 115 -4.15 5.27 5.94
CA ARG A 115 -3.19 4.98 7.01
C ARG A 115 -2.09 6.03 7.05
N GLY A 116 -1.80 6.52 8.25
CA GLY A 116 -0.95 7.70 8.47
C GLY A 116 -1.72 9.02 8.39
N GLU A 117 -3.05 8.99 8.37
CA GLU A 117 -3.91 10.18 8.46
C GLU A 117 -5.23 9.90 9.22
N LEU A 118 -5.41 8.72 9.83
CA LEU A 118 -6.68 8.37 10.51
C LEU A 118 -6.85 9.10 11.84
N ASP A 119 -5.73 9.46 12.48
CA ASP A 119 -5.69 10.13 13.78
C ASP A 119 -4.85 11.41 13.66
N PRO A 120 -5.33 12.57 14.14
CA PRO A 120 -4.57 13.81 14.12
C PRO A 120 -3.19 13.71 14.80
N GLN A 121 -3.01 12.81 15.78
CA GLN A 121 -1.73 12.55 16.43
C GLN A 121 -0.75 11.73 15.57
N ARG A 122 -1.27 11.04 14.54
CA ARG A 122 -0.50 10.20 13.60
C ARG A 122 -0.53 10.75 12.17
N ASP A 123 -0.87 12.03 11.99
CA ASP A 123 -0.90 12.67 10.67
C ASP A 123 0.51 12.79 10.07
N ASN A 124 0.72 12.09 8.96
CA ASN A 124 1.97 12.07 8.22
C ASN A 124 2.10 13.21 7.20
N HIS A 125 1.08 14.03 6.94
CA HIS A 125 1.21 15.13 5.97
C HIS A 125 2.29 16.16 6.34
N PRO A 126 2.41 16.63 7.60
CA PRO A 126 3.49 17.52 8.01
C PRO A 126 4.86 16.85 7.91
N ILE A 127 4.94 15.58 8.31
CA ILE A 127 6.17 14.76 8.26
C ILE A 127 6.66 14.62 6.82
N MET A 128 5.78 14.27 5.88
CA MET A 128 6.10 14.16 4.45
C MET A 128 6.62 15.49 3.89
N ARG A 129 5.98 16.62 4.22
CA ARG A 129 6.43 17.94 3.79
C ARG A 129 7.83 18.28 4.31
N GLU A 130 8.13 17.93 5.56
CA GLU A 130 9.45 18.15 6.14
C GLU A 130 10.52 17.24 5.48
N ILE A 131 10.21 15.95 5.27
CA ILE A 131 11.09 15.01 4.56
C ILE A 131 11.42 15.53 3.16
N LEU A 132 10.44 16.02 2.40
CA LEU A 132 10.66 16.53 1.05
C LEU A 132 11.56 17.77 1.05
N LYS A 133 11.38 18.70 1.99
CA LYS A 133 12.24 19.88 2.15
C LYS A 133 13.68 19.48 2.48
N LEU A 134 13.86 18.58 3.45
CA LEU A 134 15.17 18.11 3.88
C LEU A 134 15.89 17.33 2.78
N ARG A 135 15.17 16.50 2.01
CA ARG A 135 15.73 15.80 0.84
C ARG A 135 16.15 16.74 -0.29
N ALA A 136 15.37 17.80 -0.53
CA ALA A 136 15.74 18.83 -1.50
C ALA A 136 17.00 19.58 -1.07
N GLU A 137 17.10 19.95 0.21
CA GLU A 137 18.30 20.57 0.78
C GLU A 137 19.51 19.63 0.72
N GLN A 138 19.33 18.36 1.11
CA GLN A 138 20.37 17.32 1.02
C GLN A 138 20.95 17.25 -0.40
N ALA A 139 20.09 17.21 -1.42
CA ALA A 139 20.50 17.15 -2.82
C ALA A 139 21.23 18.44 -3.25
N GLY A 140 20.70 19.60 -2.87
CA GLY A 140 21.29 20.90 -3.17
C GLY A 140 22.70 21.07 -2.57
N MET A 141 22.93 20.58 -1.34
CA MET A 141 24.26 20.59 -0.72
C MET A 141 25.28 19.79 -1.52
N HIS A 142 24.86 18.72 -2.20
CA HIS A 142 25.70 17.93 -3.09
C HIS A 142 25.75 18.45 -4.54
N GLY A 143 25.12 19.60 -4.83
CA GLY A 143 25.12 20.21 -6.16
C GLY A 143 24.14 19.59 -7.15
N TYR A 144 23.16 18.81 -6.69
CA TYR A 144 22.12 18.22 -7.53
C TYR A 144 20.88 19.12 -7.60
N ALA A 145 20.20 19.13 -8.74
CA ALA A 145 18.99 19.94 -8.96
C ALA A 145 17.77 19.43 -8.16
N SER A 146 17.72 18.12 -7.89
CA SER A 146 16.66 17.49 -7.12
C SER A 146 17.16 16.26 -6.34
N PHE A 147 16.36 15.80 -5.37
CA PHE A 147 16.64 14.54 -4.69
C PHE A 147 16.61 13.34 -5.64
N ALA A 148 15.80 13.38 -6.70
CA ALA A 148 15.79 12.31 -7.70
C ALA A 148 17.12 12.24 -8.45
N ASP A 149 17.71 13.39 -8.82
CA ASP A 149 19.03 13.44 -9.45
C ASP A 149 20.10 12.89 -8.49
N TYR A 150 20.09 13.31 -7.22
CA TYR A 150 21.01 12.82 -6.20
C TYR A 150 20.89 11.30 -5.96
N GLN A 151 19.65 10.78 -5.90
CA GLN A 151 19.39 9.38 -5.62
C GLN A 151 19.74 8.49 -6.82
N THR A 152 19.39 8.91 -8.04
CA THR A 152 19.62 8.11 -9.25
C THR A 152 21.07 8.08 -9.72
N ALA A 153 21.89 9.07 -9.33
CA ALA A 153 23.31 9.13 -9.68
C ALA A 153 24.11 7.87 -9.30
N ASP A 154 23.69 7.15 -8.26
CA ASP A 154 24.31 5.90 -7.81
C ASP A 154 23.43 4.66 -8.08
N THR A 155 22.60 4.74 -9.12
CA THR A 155 21.77 3.62 -9.60
C THR A 155 22.11 3.29 -11.04
N MET A 156 21.66 2.14 -11.54
CA MET A 156 21.83 1.80 -12.96
C MET A 156 21.12 2.78 -13.90
N ALA A 157 20.05 3.44 -13.43
CA ALA A 157 19.32 4.43 -14.23
C ALA A 157 20.12 5.73 -14.42
N GLN A 158 21.02 6.07 -13.50
CA GLN A 158 21.94 7.23 -13.50
C GLN A 158 21.29 8.63 -13.50
N ARG A 159 20.10 8.78 -14.09
CA ARG A 159 19.35 10.04 -14.19
C ARG A 159 17.85 9.78 -14.09
N PRO A 160 17.05 10.72 -13.54
CA PRO A 160 15.59 10.54 -13.41
C PRO A 160 14.88 10.34 -14.75
N ALA A 161 15.38 10.96 -15.83
CA ALA A 161 14.81 10.82 -17.16
C ALA A 161 14.74 9.37 -17.64
N ARG A 162 15.77 8.54 -17.39
CA ARG A 162 15.74 7.11 -17.78
C ARG A 162 14.74 6.31 -16.98
N VAL A 163 14.52 6.67 -15.71
CA VAL A 163 13.48 6.07 -14.88
C VAL A 163 12.12 6.36 -15.50
N MET A 164 11.85 7.62 -15.84
CA MET A 164 10.59 8.03 -16.47
C MET A 164 10.39 7.40 -17.84
N GLU A 165 11.43 7.32 -18.68
CA GLU A 165 11.38 6.64 -19.99
C GLU A 165 10.91 5.18 -19.84
N LEU A 166 11.43 4.45 -18.84
CA LEU A 166 11.01 3.08 -18.54
C LEU A 166 9.56 3.01 -18.05
N LEU A 167 9.20 3.87 -17.08
CA LEU A 167 7.85 3.88 -16.50
C LEU A 167 6.78 4.22 -17.55
N GLU A 168 7.03 5.21 -18.41
CA GLU A 168 6.09 5.63 -19.46
C GLU A 168 5.92 4.57 -20.55
N ASN A 169 7.00 3.85 -20.91
CA ASN A 169 6.93 2.72 -21.86
C ASN A 169 6.02 1.60 -21.35
N VAL A 170 6.07 1.32 -20.04
CA VAL A 170 5.18 0.33 -19.41
C VAL A 170 3.77 0.89 -19.24
N TRP A 171 3.64 2.15 -18.81
CA TRP A 171 2.38 2.81 -18.47
C TRP A 171 1.37 2.77 -19.61
N GLY A 172 1.77 3.12 -20.83
CA GLY A 172 0.86 3.10 -21.98
C GLY A 172 0.20 1.74 -22.21
N LYS A 173 0.98 0.66 -22.11
CA LYS A 173 0.48 -0.73 -22.28
C LYS A 173 -0.33 -1.20 -21.08
N ALA A 174 0.14 -0.87 -19.87
CA ALA A 174 -0.56 -1.21 -18.63
C ALA A 174 -1.96 -0.59 -18.58
N LYS A 175 -2.13 0.66 -19.04
CA LYS A 175 -3.45 1.31 -19.12
C LYS A 175 -4.42 0.60 -20.06
N VAL A 176 -3.94 0.08 -21.20
CA VAL A 176 -4.77 -0.68 -22.12
C VAL A 176 -5.29 -1.95 -21.43
N SER A 177 -4.41 -2.68 -20.74
CA SER A 177 -4.81 -3.87 -19.96
C SER A 177 -5.80 -3.52 -18.85
N ALA A 178 -5.50 -2.49 -18.05
CA ALA A 178 -6.36 -2.07 -16.95
C ALA A 178 -7.76 -1.63 -17.41
N ASN A 179 -7.86 -0.99 -18.59
CA ASN A 179 -9.15 -0.62 -19.16
C ASN A 179 -9.94 -1.85 -19.66
N ALA A 180 -9.25 -2.85 -20.24
CA ALA A 180 -9.88 -4.10 -20.63
C ALA A 180 -10.35 -4.92 -19.41
N GLU A 181 -9.57 -4.91 -18.32
CA GLU A 181 -9.98 -5.49 -17.03
C GLU A 181 -11.20 -4.77 -16.47
N ARG A 182 -11.20 -3.43 -16.43
CA ARG A 182 -12.35 -2.63 -16.01
C ARG A 182 -13.61 -2.99 -16.81
N GLN A 183 -13.50 -3.06 -18.14
CA GLN A 183 -14.61 -3.46 -19.00
C GLN A 183 -15.13 -4.87 -18.64
N ALA A 184 -14.23 -5.82 -18.38
CA ALA A 184 -14.63 -7.16 -17.93
C ALA A 184 -15.38 -7.14 -16.60
N LEU A 185 -15.01 -6.25 -15.66
CA LEU A 185 -15.75 -6.08 -14.40
C LEU A 185 -17.15 -5.51 -14.67
N GLU A 186 -17.24 -4.47 -15.51
CA GLU A 186 -18.52 -3.82 -15.88
C GLU A 186 -19.47 -4.81 -16.58
N GLU A 187 -18.96 -5.63 -17.50
CA GLU A 187 -19.72 -6.69 -18.17
C GLU A 187 -20.20 -7.77 -17.19
N PHE A 188 -19.33 -8.17 -16.25
CA PHE A 188 -19.70 -9.15 -15.22
C PHE A 188 -20.84 -8.63 -14.35
N VAL A 189 -20.72 -7.39 -13.85
CA VAL A 189 -21.76 -6.74 -13.06
C VAL A 189 -23.07 -6.66 -13.83
N ALA A 190 -23.03 -6.20 -15.09
CA ALA A 190 -24.22 -6.07 -15.93
C ALA A 190 -24.91 -7.43 -16.19
N SER A 191 -24.15 -8.50 -16.38
CA SER A 191 -24.69 -9.84 -16.62
C SER A 191 -25.35 -10.50 -15.40
N HIS A 192 -25.10 -9.99 -14.19
CA HIS A 192 -25.64 -10.51 -12.93
C HIS A 192 -26.66 -9.57 -12.26
N ALA A 193 -26.98 -8.43 -12.88
CA ALA A 193 -28.01 -7.52 -12.40
C ALA A 193 -29.41 -8.11 -12.62
N ALA A 194 -30.30 -7.98 -11.62
CA ALA A 194 -31.70 -8.34 -11.76
C ALA A 194 -32.48 -7.24 -12.50
N GLU A 195 -33.63 -7.60 -13.08
CA GLU A 195 -34.50 -6.62 -13.74
C GLU A 195 -34.99 -5.58 -12.72
N GLY A 196 -34.61 -4.30 -12.95
CA GLY A 196 -34.93 -3.19 -12.04
C GLY A 196 -33.79 -2.78 -11.11
N ASP A 197 -32.65 -3.48 -11.10
CA ASP A 197 -31.47 -3.04 -10.36
C ASP A 197 -30.87 -1.78 -10.99
N GLU A 198 -30.43 -0.85 -10.15
CA GLU A 198 -29.62 0.29 -10.60
C GLU A 198 -28.24 -0.19 -11.07
N ALA A 199 -27.72 0.44 -12.12
CA ALA A 199 -26.37 0.15 -12.59
C ALA A 199 -25.35 0.43 -11.48
N VAL A 200 -24.56 -0.59 -11.11
CA VAL A 200 -23.53 -0.45 -10.08
C VAL A 200 -22.34 0.29 -10.69
N ASP A 201 -22.09 1.51 -10.20
CA ASP A 201 -20.85 2.24 -10.48
C ASP A 201 -19.69 1.60 -9.71
N ILE A 202 -18.71 1.06 -10.44
CA ILE A 202 -17.58 0.35 -9.86
C ILE A 202 -16.64 1.35 -9.18
N GLN A 203 -16.53 1.20 -7.87
CA GLN A 203 -15.67 2.03 -7.04
C GLN A 203 -14.36 1.30 -6.68
N PRO A 204 -13.34 2.01 -6.18
CA PRO A 204 -12.05 1.38 -5.86
C PRO A 204 -12.12 0.19 -4.87
N TRP A 205 -13.10 0.19 -3.96
CA TRP A 205 -13.34 -0.91 -3.01
C TRP A 205 -14.10 -2.11 -3.61
N ASP A 206 -14.55 -1.98 -4.86
CA ASP A 206 -15.24 -3.04 -5.60
C ASP A 206 -14.28 -3.81 -6.53
N TRP A 207 -13.12 -3.21 -6.87
CA TRP A 207 -12.21 -3.77 -7.88
C TRP A 207 -11.77 -5.20 -7.56
N ARG A 208 -11.28 -5.45 -6.34
CA ARG A 208 -10.79 -6.78 -5.94
C ARG A 208 -11.91 -7.82 -5.94
N TYR A 209 -13.08 -7.42 -5.44
CA TYR A 209 -14.26 -8.28 -5.40
C TYR A 209 -14.69 -8.73 -6.79
N TYR A 210 -14.91 -7.79 -7.72
CA TYR A 210 -15.35 -8.16 -9.06
C TYR A 210 -14.24 -8.82 -9.89
N ALA A 211 -12.98 -8.44 -9.69
CA ALA A 211 -11.86 -9.14 -10.34
C ALA A 211 -11.82 -10.62 -9.95
N GLU A 212 -12.10 -10.95 -8.68
CA GLU A 212 -12.21 -12.34 -8.25
C GLU A 212 -13.38 -13.06 -8.91
N LYS A 213 -14.56 -12.45 -8.94
CA LYS A 213 -15.73 -13.04 -9.60
C LYS A 213 -15.51 -13.28 -11.10
N VAL A 214 -14.87 -12.33 -11.79
CA VAL A 214 -14.48 -12.48 -13.20
C VAL A 214 -13.47 -13.61 -13.36
N ARG A 215 -12.47 -13.71 -12.46
CA ARG A 215 -11.46 -14.78 -12.51
C ARG A 215 -12.09 -16.16 -12.34
N GLN A 216 -12.97 -16.32 -11.35
CA GLN A 216 -13.71 -17.55 -11.11
C GLN A 216 -14.56 -17.92 -12.33
N SER A 217 -15.31 -16.97 -12.88
CA SER A 217 -16.17 -17.19 -14.05
C SER A 217 -15.39 -17.55 -15.31
N ARG A 218 -14.25 -16.89 -15.58
CA ARG A 218 -13.48 -17.10 -16.82
C ARG A 218 -12.62 -18.35 -16.80
N TYR A 219 -12.05 -18.70 -15.65
CA TYR A 219 -11.03 -19.75 -15.57
C TYR A 219 -11.48 -20.98 -14.78
N ASN A 220 -12.68 -20.97 -14.20
CA ASN A 220 -13.14 -22.00 -13.27
C ASN A 220 -12.08 -22.30 -12.20
N PHE A 221 -11.45 -21.23 -11.70
CA PHE A 221 -10.32 -21.26 -10.79
C PHE A 221 -10.70 -20.51 -9.50
N ASP A 222 -10.51 -21.17 -8.36
CA ASP A 222 -10.73 -20.60 -7.03
C ASP A 222 -9.40 -20.56 -6.26
N GLU A 223 -9.00 -19.37 -5.77
CA GLU A 223 -7.80 -19.25 -4.92
C GLU A 223 -7.89 -20.09 -3.65
N VAL A 224 -9.11 -20.21 -3.11
CA VAL A 224 -9.36 -20.93 -1.86
C VAL A 224 -9.03 -22.41 -2.05
N GLU A 225 -9.30 -22.97 -3.23
CA GLU A 225 -8.96 -24.36 -3.56
C GLU A 225 -7.46 -24.57 -3.76
N LEU A 226 -6.71 -23.55 -4.19
CA LEU A 226 -5.26 -23.65 -4.40
C LEU A 226 -4.46 -23.60 -3.08
N LYS A 227 -4.94 -22.86 -2.09
CA LYS A 227 -4.21 -22.61 -0.83
C LYS A 227 -3.64 -23.85 -0.12
N PRO A 228 -4.37 -24.97 0.03
CA PRO A 228 -3.84 -26.17 0.69
C PRO A 228 -2.58 -26.75 0.02
N TYR A 229 -2.35 -26.45 -1.26
CA TYR A 229 -1.19 -26.91 -2.02
C TYR A 229 0.05 -26.01 -1.87
N LEU A 230 -0.07 -24.88 -1.17
CA LEU A 230 1.00 -23.88 -1.00
C LEU A 230 1.36 -23.70 0.48
N SER A 231 1.64 -24.79 1.19
CA SER A 231 2.06 -24.74 2.59
C SER A 231 3.49 -24.24 2.75
N LEU A 232 3.77 -23.56 3.87
CA LEU A 232 5.12 -23.06 4.20
C LEU A 232 6.09 -24.20 4.59
N GLU A 233 5.56 -25.32 5.07
CA GLU A 233 6.31 -26.46 5.60
C GLU A 233 6.70 -27.50 4.52
N ALA A 234 6.43 -27.22 3.25
CA ALA A 234 6.69 -28.14 2.13
C ALA A 234 8.18 -28.37 1.85
#